data_AF-A0A4Y7MF09-F1
#
_entry.id   AF-A0A4Y7MF09-F1
#
_cell.length_a   1.000
_cell.length_b   1.000
_cell.length_c   1.000
_cell.angle_alpha   90.00
_cell.angle_beta   90.00
_cell.angle_gamma   90.00
#
_symmetry.space_group_name_H-M   'P 1'
#
loop_
_entity.id
_entity.type
_entity.pdbx_description
1 polymer ?
#
loop_
_entity_poly.entity_id
_entity_poly.type
_entity_poly.pdbx_seq_one_letter_code
_entity_poly.pdbx_strand_id
1 'polypeptide(L)'
;MEKSTRKSDSGVNGNRNESTADNEIGQLGPGASFTVFTLMEDLIDKMKLLKYETEFANEFNIKPFPRHYFAIPTNPGEQFYMFVVTAAWLIRKGKKKFDTPQESDDPNAAISNILDHVRRLGVAIEFPPNRLKQGYGEHVVFVLDRLADYALKINNFLWDQPQEKDEEEVVEEENGSGDELDLDQVEEEMAAQYGSDDDEYDKDFFNLNVQTITPHVSQMRADVLESNADAEAWKIEVERVIPRLKLAMKPDPRDWRSRLELLSKYSAGVSNTMSSSRTMLQKISTDIEKNMERVETREKYLNSQLSGLLTQYSKTQEQLKQVEEKYTKFSVGIEERNHKLNQLNDEIQHIKNELDERSLNMTDGTPLVNLKKVLVRIKGELTLMDVRIGVASHILLQARMKQSTALQHLLLANSTTAITR
;
A
#
# COMPACT_ATOMS: atom_id res chain seq x y z
N MET A 1 16.57 24.45 -52.49
CA MET A 1 16.32 25.19 -51.24
C MET A 1 17.53 25.03 -50.32
N GLU A 2 17.69 25.94 -49.36
CA GLU A 2 18.88 26.26 -48.53
C GLU A 2 19.83 25.11 -48.14
N LYS A 3 21.14 25.22 -48.45
CA LYS A 3 22.27 25.80 -47.64
C LYS A 3 22.68 24.90 -46.45
N SER A 4 23.90 24.33 -46.40
CA SER A 4 25.19 24.98 -45.98
C SER A 4 25.09 25.67 -44.61
N THR A 5 25.97 25.55 -43.59
CA THR A 5 27.30 24.91 -43.37
C THR A 5 27.59 24.99 -41.82
N ARG A 6 28.67 24.50 -41.16
CA ARG A 6 30.04 24.04 -41.53
C ARG A 6 30.66 23.11 -40.43
N LYS A 7 31.94 22.80 -40.60
CA LYS A 7 32.93 22.10 -39.74
C LYS A 7 33.22 22.70 -38.34
N SER A 8 33.50 21.79 -37.39
CA SER A 8 34.54 21.76 -36.32
C SER A 8 35.36 23.00 -35.93
N ASP A 9 35.55 23.20 -34.63
CA ASP A 9 36.86 23.58 -34.03
C ASP A 9 37.01 23.05 -32.59
N SER A 10 38.23 23.08 -32.05
CA SER A 10 38.66 22.40 -30.82
C SER A 10 39.13 23.33 -29.68
N GLY A 11 38.70 23.03 -28.46
CA GLY A 11 39.44 23.27 -27.20
C GLY A 11 39.45 24.70 -26.62
N VAL A 12 39.30 24.79 -25.29
CA VAL A 12 40.34 25.26 -24.33
C VAL A 12 39.72 25.53 -22.93
N ASN A 13 40.40 25.03 -21.90
CA ASN A 13 40.33 25.35 -20.46
C ASN A 13 38.96 25.37 -19.73
N GLY A 14 38.84 24.53 -18.71
CA GLY A 14 37.91 24.75 -17.60
C GLY A 14 38.59 25.42 -16.39
N ASN A 15 37.82 25.71 -15.35
CA ASN A 15 38.25 25.58 -13.95
C ASN A 15 37.04 25.65 -13.00
N ARG A 16 37.17 25.04 -11.81
CA ARG A 16 36.24 25.09 -10.65
C ARG A 16 34.85 24.46 -10.87
N ASN A 17 34.22 23.83 -9.88
CA ASN A 17 34.60 23.10 -8.66
C ASN A 17 33.24 22.57 -8.14
N GLU A 18 33.24 21.41 -7.48
CA GLU A 18 32.32 20.99 -6.43
C GLU A 18 30.98 21.75 -6.25
N SER A 19 29.86 21.10 -6.57
CA SER A 19 28.67 20.92 -5.70
C SER A 19 27.46 20.43 -6.50
N THR A 20 26.56 19.67 -5.85
CA THR A 20 25.28 19.10 -6.33
C THR A 20 25.32 17.69 -6.94
N ALA A 21 25.42 16.69 -6.06
CA ALA A 21 25.18 15.27 -6.36
C ALA A 21 23.93 14.73 -5.63
N ASP A 22 22.90 15.57 -5.47
CA ASP A 22 21.69 15.29 -4.67
C ASP A 22 20.36 15.30 -5.47
N ASN A 23 20.41 15.38 -6.80
CA ASN A 23 19.23 15.53 -7.67
C ASN A 23 19.00 14.34 -8.64
N GLU A 24 19.16 13.10 -8.17
CA GLU A 24 18.70 11.88 -8.87
C GLU A 24 17.59 11.13 -8.12
N ILE A 25 16.80 11.82 -7.27
CA ILE A 25 15.55 11.28 -6.70
C ILE A 25 14.37 11.66 -7.62
N GLY A 26 14.52 11.39 -8.92
CA GLY A 26 13.77 12.06 -9.99
C GLY A 26 13.01 11.15 -10.97
N GLN A 27 12.85 9.85 -10.70
CA GLN A 27 12.01 8.98 -11.54
C GLN A 27 11.61 7.62 -10.94
N LEU A 28 11.35 7.57 -9.63
CA LEU A 28 10.79 6.39 -8.96
C LEU A 28 9.34 6.69 -8.57
N GLY A 29 8.39 5.93 -9.13
CA GLY A 29 6.95 6.15 -8.92
C GLY A 29 6.54 5.99 -7.45
N PRO A 30 5.34 6.47 -7.03
CA PRO A 30 4.96 6.53 -5.62
C PRO A 30 4.86 5.18 -4.89
N GLY A 31 4.89 4.05 -5.61
CA GLY A 31 5.04 2.71 -5.01
C GLY A 31 6.49 2.31 -4.67
N ALA A 32 7.50 3.00 -5.21
CA ALA A 32 8.90 2.69 -4.98
C ALA A 32 9.36 2.96 -3.53
N SER A 33 8.79 3.97 -2.87
CA SER A 33 9.00 4.17 -1.43
C SER A 33 8.36 3.08 -0.58
N PHE A 34 7.38 2.33 -1.13
CA PHE A 34 6.71 1.23 -0.44
C PHE A 34 7.43 -0.12 -0.59
N THR A 35 8.27 -0.30 -1.61
CA THR A 35 8.97 -1.59 -1.86
C THR A 35 9.80 -2.05 -0.67
N VAL A 36 10.45 -1.12 0.04
CA VAL A 36 11.25 -1.39 1.24
C VAL A 36 10.41 -2.00 2.36
N PHE A 37 9.14 -1.61 2.48
CA PHE A 37 8.22 -2.18 3.46
C PHE A 37 7.78 -3.59 3.04
N THR A 38 7.42 -3.80 1.77
CA THR A 38 7.07 -5.13 1.24
C THR A 38 8.24 -6.13 1.39
N LEU A 39 9.47 -5.71 1.08
CA LEU A 39 10.68 -6.52 1.26
C LEU A 39 10.99 -6.82 2.73
N MET A 40 10.65 -5.90 3.65
CA MET A 40 10.80 -6.13 5.08
C MET A 40 9.77 -7.14 5.61
N GLU A 41 8.54 -7.13 5.07
CA GLU A 41 7.52 -8.14 5.43
C GLU A 41 7.90 -9.53 4.92
N ASP A 42 8.32 -9.65 3.66
CA ASP A 42 8.83 -10.90 3.07
C ASP A 42 10.04 -11.44 3.87
N LEU A 43 10.98 -10.56 4.24
CA LEU A 43 12.11 -10.91 5.12
C LEU A 43 11.65 -11.46 6.49
N ILE A 44 10.68 -10.80 7.15
CA ILE A 44 10.19 -11.25 8.45
C ILE A 44 9.51 -12.62 8.34
N ASP A 45 8.71 -12.84 7.30
CA ASP A 45 8.03 -14.12 7.12
C ASP A 45 9.02 -15.23 6.75
N LYS A 46 10.02 -14.96 5.90
CA LYS A 46 11.18 -15.86 5.68
C LYS A 46 11.93 -16.18 6.98
N MET A 47 12.12 -15.20 7.86
CA MET A 47 12.74 -15.40 9.17
C MET A 47 11.88 -16.26 10.10
N LYS A 48 10.55 -16.08 10.12
CA LYS A 48 9.61 -16.96 10.85
C LYS A 48 9.68 -18.40 10.35
N LEU A 49 9.71 -18.62 9.03
CA LEU A 49 9.90 -19.94 8.43
C LEU A 49 11.23 -20.59 8.84
N LEU A 50 12.27 -19.79 9.08
CA LEU A 50 13.55 -20.19 9.66
C LEU A 50 13.54 -20.33 11.20
N LYS A 51 12.36 -20.33 11.84
CA LYS A 51 12.16 -20.46 13.30
C LYS A 51 12.82 -19.36 14.15
N TYR A 52 12.88 -18.15 13.60
CA TYR A 52 13.38 -16.94 14.27
C TYR A 52 12.82 -16.74 15.70
N GLU A 53 11.51 -16.92 15.88
CA GLU A 53 10.83 -16.66 17.16
C GLU A 53 11.19 -17.67 18.27
N THR A 54 11.59 -18.90 17.92
CA THR A 54 11.96 -19.93 18.92
C THR A 54 13.46 -20.07 19.12
N GLU A 55 14.28 -19.68 18.13
CA GLU A 55 15.73 -19.87 18.19
C GLU A 55 16.47 -18.53 18.36
N PHE A 56 16.25 -17.54 17.51
CA PHE A 56 16.94 -16.25 17.60
C PHE A 56 16.47 -15.40 18.79
N ALA A 57 15.15 -15.26 18.96
CA ALA A 57 14.58 -14.46 20.05
C ALA A 57 14.98 -15.00 21.44
N ASN A 58 15.14 -16.33 21.56
CA ASN A 58 15.61 -16.98 22.79
C ASN A 58 17.15 -16.94 22.95
N GLU A 59 17.94 -17.14 21.88
CA GLU A 59 19.41 -17.09 21.94
C GLU A 59 19.93 -15.70 22.32
N PHE A 60 19.25 -14.64 21.88
CA PHE A 60 19.66 -13.25 22.13
C PHE A 60 18.77 -12.50 23.14
N ASN A 61 17.67 -13.09 23.62
CA ASN A 61 16.68 -12.47 24.52
C ASN A 61 16.07 -11.15 23.95
N ILE A 62 15.87 -11.11 22.64
CA ILE A 62 15.35 -9.94 21.90
C ILE A 62 13.85 -10.15 21.63
N LYS A 63 13.03 -9.11 21.82
CA LYS A 63 11.61 -9.14 21.43
C LYS A 63 11.48 -9.31 19.90
N PRO A 64 10.49 -10.07 19.39
CA PRO A 64 10.29 -10.23 17.96
C PRO A 64 10.28 -8.89 17.20
N PHE A 65 11.02 -8.80 16.08
CA PHE A 65 11.18 -7.53 15.37
C PHE A 65 9.82 -7.00 14.88
N PRO A 66 9.48 -5.73 15.12
CA PRO A 66 8.32 -5.09 14.50
C PRO A 66 8.35 -5.18 12.98
N ARG A 67 7.16 -5.21 12.33
CA ARG A 67 6.97 -5.37 10.86
C ARG A 67 7.82 -4.45 9.98
N HIS A 68 8.31 -3.33 10.52
CA HIS A 68 9.04 -2.30 9.78
C HIS A 68 10.40 -1.94 10.41
N TYR A 69 10.96 -2.81 11.29
CA TYR A 69 12.11 -2.50 12.14
C TYR A 69 13.38 -2.05 11.40
N PHE A 70 13.74 -2.68 10.27
CA PHE A 70 14.87 -2.23 9.43
C PHE A 70 14.44 -1.28 8.30
N ALA A 71 13.13 -1.03 8.11
CA ALA A 71 12.62 -0.12 7.08
C ALA A 71 12.57 1.34 7.58
N ILE A 72 12.32 1.56 8.88
CA ILE A 72 12.18 2.91 9.48
C ILE A 72 13.40 3.22 10.37
N PRO A 73 14.01 4.42 10.25
CA PRO A 73 15.03 4.86 11.21
C PRO A 73 14.44 4.98 12.62
N THR A 74 15.00 4.23 13.57
CA THR A 74 14.62 4.29 15.00
C THR A 74 15.83 4.69 15.83
N ASN A 75 16.90 3.90 15.77
CA ASN A 75 18.16 4.12 16.48
C ASN A 75 19.30 3.53 15.64
N PRO A 76 20.05 4.34 14.88
CA PRO A 76 21.00 3.82 13.88
C PRO A 76 22.08 2.89 14.45
N GLY A 77 22.55 3.14 15.68
CA GLY A 77 23.58 2.31 16.32
C GLY A 77 23.06 0.94 16.75
N GLU A 78 21.89 0.90 17.37
CA GLU A 78 21.21 -0.33 17.77
C GLU A 78 20.74 -1.13 16.55
N GLN A 79 20.15 -0.46 15.55
CA GLN A 79 19.73 -1.09 14.30
C GLN A 79 20.93 -1.66 13.53
N PHE A 80 22.10 -1.01 13.56
CA PHE A 80 23.31 -1.55 12.99
C PHE A 80 23.78 -2.83 13.71
N TYR A 81 23.80 -2.84 15.04
CA TYR A 81 24.11 -4.04 15.83
C TYR A 81 23.12 -5.18 15.54
N MET A 82 21.81 -4.88 15.54
CA MET A 82 20.76 -5.85 15.23
C MET A 82 20.86 -6.39 13.80
N PHE A 83 21.22 -5.56 12.81
CA PHE A 83 21.51 -6.01 11.44
C PHE A 83 22.68 -7.00 11.41
N VAL A 84 23.79 -6.66 12.07
CA VAL A 84 25.01 -7.49 12.12
C VAL A 84 24.73 -8.84 12.80
N VAL A 85 24.02 -8.85 13.93
CA VAL A 85 23.62 -10.07 14.65
C VAL A 85 22.63 -10.92 13.83
N THR A 86 21.65 -10.29 13.16
CA THR A 86 20.70 -11.00 12.29
C THR A 86 21.41 -11.62 11.07
N ALA A 87 22.30 -10.88 10.41
CA ALA A 87 23.10 -11.38 9.30
C ALA A 87 24.00 -12.56 9.74
N ALA A 88 24.65 -12.46 10.90
CA ALA A 88 25.44 -13.54 11.48
C ALA A 88 24.62 -14.83 11.70
N TRP A 89 23.41 -14.70 12.25
CA TRP A 89 22.50 -15.83 12.45
C TRP A 89 22.02 -16.46 11.14
N LEU A 90 21.65 -15.66 10.13
CA LEU A 90 21.26 -16.16 8.81
C LEU A 90 22.42 -16.91 8.13
N ILE A 91 23.66 -16.42 8.23
CA ILE A 91 24.85 -17.11 7.70
C ILE A 91 25.08 -18.47 8.40
N ARG A 92 24.89 -18.53 9.72
CA ARG A 92 24.93 -19.80 10.49
C ARG A 92 23.85 -20.78 10.07
N LYS A 93 22.61 -20.30 9.86
CA LYS A 93 21.50 -21.13 9.35
C LYS A 93 21.78 -21.66 7.95
N GLY A 94 22.52 -20.93 7.12
CA GLY A 94 23.12 -21.42 5.88
C GLY A 94 24.28 -22.44 6.04
N LYS A 95 24.42 -23.09 7.20
CA LYS A 95 25.44 -24.10 7.56
C LYS A 95 26.90 -23.62 7.41
N LYS A 96 27.15 -22.31 7.42
CA LYS A 96 28.50 -21.72 7.37
C LYS A 96 28.90 -21.23 8.76
N LYS A 97 30.15 -21.49 9.16
CA LYS A 97 30.70 -20.94 10.40
C LYS A 97 30.87 -19.43 10.25
N PHE A 98 30.30 -18.69 11.19
CA PHE A 98 30.42 -17.25 11.31
C PHE A 98 30.37 -16.92 12.81
N ASP A 99 31.42 -16.29 13.33
CA ASP A 99 31.52 -15.95 14.75
C ASP A 99 30.55 -14.82 15.10
N THR A 100 30.08 -14.78 16.35
CA THR A 100 29.06 -13.79 16.76
C THR A 100 29.77 -12.46 16.88
N PRO A 101 29.44 -11.44 16.07
CA PRO A 101 30.14 -10.17 16.15
C PRO A 101 29.81 -9.53 17.50
N GLN A 102 30.84 -9.11 18.23
CA GLN A 102 30.65 -8.42 19.51
C GLN A 102 30.41 -6.93 19.25
N GLU A 103 29.79 -6.23 20.20
CA GLU A 103 29.58 -4.77 20.14
C GLU A 103 30.88 -3.95 20.01
N SER A 104 32.05 -4.59 20.15
CA SER A 104 33.39 -4.01 20.02
C SER A 104 34.08 -4.28 18.67
N ASP A 105 33.47 -5.04 17.74
CA ASP A 105 34.03 -5.26 16.40
C ASP A 105 33.94 -4.00 15.53
N ASP A 106 34.94 -3.75 14.69
CA ASP A 106 34.92 -2.62 13.74
C ASP A 106 33.73 -2.75 12.78
N PRO A 107 32.79 -1.77 12.76
CA PRO A 107 31.65 -1.76 11.83
C PRO A 107 32.05 -2.01 10.36
N ASN A 108 33.21 -1.50 9.93
CA ASN A 108 33.70 -1.69 8.57
C ASN A 108 34.11 -3.15 8.29
N ALA A 109 34.76 -3.80 9.26
CA ALA A 109 35.19 -5.19 9.15
C ALA A 109 33.99 -6.14 9.16
N ALA A 110 33.03 -5.93 10.07
CA ALA A 110 31.79 -6.71 10.14
C ALA A 110 30.99 -6.62 8.82
N ILE A 111 30.77 -5.39 8.29
CA ILE A 111 30.12 -5.20 6.99
C ILE A 111 30.90 -5.90 5.86
N SER A 112 32.23 -5.75 5.83
CA SER A 112 33.06 -6.36 4.77
C SER A 112 32.98 -7.89 4.78
N ASN A 113 33.01 -8.51 5.97
CA ASN A 113 32.84 -9.95 6.13
C ASN A 113 31.45 -10.42 5.66
N ILE A 114 30.37 -9.71 6.03
CA ILE A 114 29.01 -10.03 5.58
C ILE A 114 28.91 -9.90 4.06
N LEU A 115 29.43 -8.82 3.48
CA LEU A 115 29.45 -8.59 2.03
C LEU A 115 30.24 -9.66 1.27
N ASP A 116 31.40 -10.10 1.78
CA ASP A 116 32.17 -11.20 1.19
C ASP A 116 31.43 -12.54 1.28
N HIS A 117 30.69 -12.78 2.36
CA HIS A 117 29.79 -13.94 2.43
C HIS A 117 28.69 -13.86 1.37
N VAL A 118 28.04 -12.70 1.17
CA VAL A 118 26.99 -12.49 0.15
C VAL A 118 27.54 -12.62 -1.28
N ARG A 119 28.73 -12.07 -1.58
CA ARG A 119 29.41 -12.25 -2.88
C ARG A 119 29.67 -13.72 -3.19
N ARG A 120 30.09 -14.51 -2.19
CA ARG A 120 30.28 -15.97 -2.31
C ARG A 120 28.96 -16.75 -2.53
N LEU A 121 27.80 -16.09 -2.44
CA LEU A 121 26.50 -16.68 -2.81
C LEU A 121 26.09 -16.37 -4.26
N GLY A 122 26.90 -15.61 -5.01
CA GLY A 122 26.60 -15.23 -6.40
C GLY A 122 25.69 -14.02 -6.53
N VAL A 123 25.45 -13.26 -5.45
CA VAL A 123 24.65 -12.02 -5.48
C VAL A 123 25.56 -10.84 -5.86
N ALA A 124 25.20 -10.12 -6.92
CA ALA A 124 25.84 -8.86 -7.29
C ALA A 124 25.45 -7.74 -6.32
N ILE A 125 26.42 -6.93 -5.88
CA ILE A 125 26.23 -5.88 -4.87
C ILE A 125 26.70 -4.55 -5.46
N GLU A 126 25.75 -3.74 -5.95
CA GLU A 126 26.01 -2.46 -6.63
C GLU A 126 25.81 -1.24 -5.70
N PHE A 127 26.33 -1.30 -4.47
CA PHE A 127 26.29 -0.16 -3.55
C PHE A 127 27.50 -0.11 -2.60
N PRO A 128 27.93 1.09 -2.17
CA PRO A 128 29.09 1.24 -1.30
C PRO A 128 28.81 0.77 0.15
N PRO A 129 29.78 0.15 0.84
CA PRO A 129 29.60 -0.37 2.21
C PRO A 129 29.11 0.67 3.23
N ASN A 130 29.36 1.96 3.00
CA ASN A 130 28.89 3.05 3.84
C ASN A 130 27.35 3.13 3.95
N ARG A 131 26.58 2.59 2.98
CA ARG A 131 25.11 2.55 3.05
C ARG A 131 24.61 1.57 4.12
N LEU A 132 25.35 0.49 4.41
CA LEU A 132 24.98 -0.50 5.44
C LEU A 132 25.27 -0.03 6.87
N LYS A 133 26.18 0.94 7.06
CA LYS A 133 26.47 1.54 8.38
C LYS A 133 25.27 2.25 9.02
N GLN A 134 24.26 2.59 8.23
CA GLN A 134 23.07 3.29 8.72
C GLN A 134 22.17 2.35 9.54
N GLY A 135 22.29 1.02 9.37
CA GLY A 135 21.52 0.03 10.12
C GLY A 135 20.05 -0.12 9.68
N TYR A 136 19.54 0.77 8.83
CA TYR A 136 18.19 0.74 8.27
C TYR A 136 18.19 1.10 6.77
N GLY A 137 17.09 0.79 6.09
CA GLY A 137 16.82 1.13 4.69
C GLY A 137 16.99 -0.03 3.70
N GLU A 138 16.64 0.24 2.45
CA GLU A 138 16.55 -0.72 1.33
C GLU A 138 17.76 -1.67 1.23
N HIS A 139 18.97 -1.12 1.23
CA HIS A 139 20.22 -1.87 1.11
C HIS A 139 20.44 -2.89 2.25
N VAL A 140 19.96 -2.56 3.46
CA VAL A 140 20.07 -3.41 4.66
C VAL A 140 19.07 -4.57 4.55
N VAL A 141 17.82 -4.26 4.22
CA VAL A 141 16.75 -5.24 4.01
C VAL A 141 17.13 -6.20 2.87
N PHE A 142 17.62 -5.69 1.73
CA PHE A 142 18.05 -6.49 0.59
C PHE A 142 19.16 -7.49 0.95
N VAL A 143 20.15 -7.10 1.75
CA VAL A 143 21.22 -8.01 2.19
C VAL A 143 20.67 -9.12 3.09
N LEU A 144 19.81 -8.78 4.04
CA LEU A 144 19.18 -9.77 4.92
C LEU A 144 18.26 -10.71 4.14
N ASP A 145 17.48 -10.20 3.19
CA ASP A 145 16.57 -10.97 2.33
C ASP A 145 17.33 -12.04 1.53
N ARG A 146 18.43 -11.65 0.88
CA ARG A 146 19.27 -12.61 0.12
C ARG A 146 19.97 -13.64 1.00
N LEU A 147 20.28 -13.30 2.25
CA LEU A 147 20.79 -14.25 3.23
C LEU A 147 19.69 -15.21 3.73
N ALA A 148 18.45 -14.73 3.89
CA ALA A 148 17.30 -15.54 4.27
C ALA A 148 16.88 -16.51 3.15
N ASP A 149 16.80 -16.04 1.88
CA ASP A 149 16.61 -16.87 0.69
C ASP A 149 17.62 -18.03 0.64
N TYR A 150 18.89 -17.76 0.96
CA TYR A 150 19.96 -18.77 0.95
C TYR A 150 19.84 -19.76 2.12
N ALA A 151 19.50 -19.28 3.32
CA ALA A 151 19.27 -20.13 4.48
C ALA A 151 18.07 -21.06 4.28
N LEU A 152 16.97 -20.56 3.69
CA LEU A 152 15.79 -21.37 3.33
C LEU A 152 16.14 -22.46 2.30
N LYS A 153 16.91 -22.12 1.26
CA LYS A 153 17.39 -23.09 0.25
C LYS A 153 18.24 -24.19 0.86
N ILE A 154 19.10 -23.89 1.85
CA ILE A 154 19.96 -24.91 2.51
C ILE A 154 19.21 -25.77 3.52
N ASN A 155 18.12 -25.24 4.08
CA ASN A 155 17.27 -25.97 5.02
C ASN A 155 16.18 -26.81 4.33
N ASN A 156 16.15 -26.82 2.98
CA ASN A 156 15.17 -27.57 2.17
C ASN A 156 13.74 -27.36 2.68
N PHE A 157 13.35 -26.09 2.86
CA PHE A 157 11.99 -25.77 3.28
C PHE A 157 10.98 -26.30 2.25
N LEU A 158 10.21 -27.30 2.66
CA LEU A 158 8.99 -27.72 1.99
C LEU A 158 7.84 -26.91 2.58
N TRP A 159 6.95 -26.42 1.73
CA TRP A 159 5.68 -25.88 2.21
C TRP A 159 4.92 -27.02 2.87
N ASP A 160 4.68 -26.89 4.17
CA ASP A 160 3.84 -27.82 4.90
C ASP A 160 2.42 -27.74 4.31
N GLN A 161 1.79 -28.89 4.10
CA GLN A 161 0.42 -28.92 3.59
C GLN A 161 -0.47 -28.25 4.64
N PRO A 162 -1.42 -27.34 4.28
CA PRO A 162 -2.12 -26.52 5.27
C PRO A 162 -2.78 -27.36 6.37
N GLN A 163 -2.14 -27.42 7.53
CA GLN A 163 -2.70 -28.09 8.70
C GLN A 163 -3.75 -27.17 9.30
N GLU A 164 -5.01 -27.53 9.12
CA GLU A 164 -6.10 -27.01 9.93
C GLU A 164 -5.74 -27.30 11.39
N LYS A 165 -5.58 -26.25 12.20
CA LYS A 165 -5.30 -26.40 13.62
C LYS A 165 -6.61 -26.67 14.32
N ASP A 166 -6.96 -27.94 14.42
CA ASP A 166 -8.00 -28.39 15.33
C ASP A 166 -7.61 -28.03 16.76
N GLU A 167 -8.41 -27.17 17.38
CA GLU A 167 -8.38 -26.95 18.83
C GLU A 167 -8.93 -28.22 19.50
N GLU A 168 -8.21 -28.75 20.49
CA GLU A 168 -8.40 -30.08 21.10
C GLU A 168 -9.87 -30.50 21.35
N GLU A 169 -10.48 -31.24 20.42
CA GLU A 169 -11.59 -32.16 20.71
C GLU A 169 -11.07 -33.59 20.65
N VAL A 170 -11.17 -34.30 21.78
CA VAL A 170 -10.81 -35.71 21.89
C VAL A 170 -11.87 -36.52 21.13
N VAL A 171 -11.50 -37.07 19.97
CA VAL A 171 -12.32 -38.01 19.22
C VAL A 171 -11.54 -39.30 18.98
N GLU A 172 -12.19 -40.43 19.27
CA GLU A 172 -11.62 -41.77 19.15
C GLU A 172 -11.44 -42.19 17.68
N GLU A 173 -10.63 -43.23 17.47
CA GLU A 173 -10.33 -43.80 16.15
C GLU A 173 -11.59 -44.24 15.39
N GLU A 174 -11.72 -43.89 14.11
CA GLU A 174 -12.51 -44.70 13.17
C GLU A 174 -11.81 -44.84 11.81
N ASN A 175 -11.68 -46.08 11.34
CA ASN A 175 -10.95 -46.42 10.12
C ASN A 175 -11.72 -46.00 8.86
N GLY A 176 -11.21 -45.01 8.13
CA GLY A 176 -11.66 -44.68 6.78
C GLY A 176 -11.09 -45.64 5.73
N SER A 177 -11.84 -46.68 5.37
CA SER A 177 -11.55 -47.53 4.21
C SER A 177 -11.75 -46.76 2.91
N GLY A 178 -10.67 -46.39 2.24
CA GLY A 178 -10.74 -45.78 0.90
C GLY A 178 -11.03 -46.82 -0.18
N ASP A 179 -12.18 -46.69 -0.84
CA ASP A 179 -12.49 -47.34 -2.12
C ASP A 179 -13.37 -46.35 -2.92
N GLU A 180 -12.73 -45.50 -3.73
CA GLU A 180 -13.42 -44.55 -4.60
C GLU A 180 -13.86 -45.27 -5.88
N LEU A 181 -15.17 -45.48 -6.03
CA LEU A 181 -15.76 -46.04 -7.24
C LEU A 181 -15.68 -45.01 -8.38
N ASP A 182 -14.89 -45.33 -9.40
CA ASP A 182 -14.71 -44.50 -10.60
C ASP A 182 -16.00 -44.42 -11.42
N LEU A 183 -16.62 -43.24 -11.44
CA LEU A 183 -17.97 -43.01 -11.97
C LEU A 183 -18.04 -43.17 -13.50
N ASP A 184 -16.94 -42.90 -14.21
CA ASP A 184 -16.87 -42.96 -15.67
C ASP A 184 -17.08 -44.40 -16.19
N GLN A 185 -16.62 -45.42 -15.44
CA GLN A 185 -16.74 -46.82 -15.83
C GLN A 185 -18.17 -47.37 -15.68
N VAL A 186 -18.97 -46.78 -14.78
CA VAL A 186 -20.39 -47.15 -14.58
C VAL A 186 -21.28 -46.53 -15.65
N GLU A 187 -20.92 -45.34 -16.15
CA GLU A 187 -21.66 -44.68 -17.24
C GLU A 187 -21.44 -45.39 -18.60
N GLU A 188 -20.23 -45.91 -18.86
CA GLU A 188 -19.92 -46.68 -20.07
C GLU A 188 -20.65 -48.04 -20.14
N GLU A 189 -20.75 -48.79 -19.03
CA GLU A 189 -21.56 -50.03 -18.98
C GLU A 189 -23.06 -49.76 -19.18
N MET A 190 -23.58 -48.65 -18.64
CA MET A 190 -25.00 -48.30 -18.80
C MET A 190 -25.33 -47.89 -20.24
N ALA A 191 -24.43 -47.17 -20.93
CA ALA A 191 -24.61 -46.81 -22.33
C ALA A 191 -24.64 -48.03 -23.27
N ALA A 192 -23.81 -49.05 -23.00
CA ALA A 192 -23.73 -50.25 -23.82
C ALA A 192 -24.99 -51.14 -23.76
N GLN A 193 -25.78 -51.08 -22.67
CA GLN A 193 -26.92 -51.99 -22.47
C GLN A 193 -28.27 -51.47 -23.01
N TYR A 194 -28.37 -50.19 -23.38
CA TYR A 194 -29.62 -49.56 -23.84
C TYR A 194 -29.62 -49.13 -25.31
N GLY A 195 -28.55 -49.39 -26.07
CA GLY A 195 -28.38 -48.96 -27.47
C GLY A 195 -28.67 -50.03 -28.53
N SER A 196 -29.89 -50.59 -28.62
CA SER A 196 -30.34 -51.33 -29.82
C SER A 196 -31.87 -51.42 -29.92
N ASP A 197 -32.36 -51.37 -31.16
CA ASP A 197 -33.73 -51.69 -31.64
C ASP A 197 -34.89 -50.88 -31.03
N ASP A 198 -35.03 -49.65 -31.53
CA ASP A 198 -36.35 -49.10 -31.82
C ASP A 198 -36.81 -49.66 -33.18
N ASP A 199 -37.73 -50.64 -33.18
CA ASP A 199 -38.47 -51.04 -34.38
C ASP A 199 -39.89 -51.51 -34.03
N GLU A 200 -40.86 -50.76 -34.54
CA GLU A 200 -42.22 -51.17 -34.95
C GLU A 200 -43.13 -51.91 -33.94
N TYR A 201 -43.68 -51.18 -32.95
CA TYR A 201 -44.90 -51.59 -32.25
C TYR A 201 -46.17 -51.10 -32.97
N ASP A 202 -46.81 -52.02 -33.69
CA ASP A 202 -48.09 -51.80 -34.38
C ASP A 202 -49.21 -51.39 -33.40
N LYS A 203 -49.90 -50.29 -33.70
CA LYS A 203 -50.76 -49.55 -32.75
C LYS A 203 -52.22 -49.99 -32.72
N ASP A 204 -52.63 -50.92 -33.59
CA ASP A 204 -54.04 -51.27 -33.79
C ASP A 204 -54.53 -52.49 -32.96
N PHE A 205 -53.67 -53.16 -32.20
CA PHE A 205 -54.04 -54.40 -31.48
C PHE A 205 -54.99 -54.20 -30.27
N PHE A 206 -55.18 -52.97 -29.77
CA PHE A 206 -55.88 -52.72 -28.50
C PHE A 206 -57.28 -52.11 -28.60
N ASN A 207 -57.93 -52.11 -29.78
CA ASN A 207 -59.30 -51.61 -29.93
C ASN A 207 -60.38 -52.72 -29.79
N LEU A 208 -60.33 -53.49 -28.70
CA LEU A 208 -61.33 -54.53 -28.39
C LEU A 208 -62.53 -53.91 -27.66
N ASN A 209 -63.61 -53.59 -28.39
CA ASN A 209 -64.81 -53.00 -27.81
C ASN A 209 -65.58 -54.00 -26.92
N VAL A 210 -65.33 -53.94 -25.61
CA VAL A 210 -65.92 -54.82 -24.59
C VAL A 210 -67.45 -54.74 -24.54
N GLN A 211 -68.07 -53.64 -24.97
CA GLN A 211 -69.52 -53.46 -24.89
C GLN A 211 -70.32 -54.36 -25.84
N THR A 212 -69.72 -54.84 -26.94
CA THR A 212 -70.40 -55.70 -27.93
C THR A 212 -70.36 -57.19 -27.56
N ILE A 213 -69.45 -57.59 -26.68
CA ILE A 213 -69.18 -59.01 -26.36
C ILE A 213 -70.13 -59.53 -25.26
N THR A 214 -70.45 -58.69 -24.27
CA THR A 214 -71.25 -59.04 -23.09
C THR A 214 -72.63 -59.64 -23.38
N PRO A 215 -73.48 -59.10 -24.29
CA PRO A 215 -74.79 -59.67 -24.54
C PRO A 215 -74.72 -61.02 -25.27
N HIS A 216 -73.79 -61.18 -26.21
CA HIS A 216 -73.63 -62.42 -26.98
C HIS A 216 -73.16 -63.59 -26.08
N VAL A 217 -72.22 -63.33 -25.16
CA VAL A 217 -71.75 -64.35 -24.21
C VAL A 217 -72.84 -64.78 -23.22
N SER A 218 -73.71 -63.88 -22.77
CA SER A 218 -74.84 -64.26 -21.90
C SER A 218 -75.86 -65.13 -22.63
N GLN A 219 -76.14 -64.85 -23.90
CA GLN A 219 -77.09 -65.63 -24.69
C GLN A 219 -76.53 -67.02 -25.02
N MET A 220 -75.23 -67.11 -25.36
CA MET A 220 -74.55 -68.38 -25.60
C MET A 220 -74.38 -69.24 -24.32
N ARG A 221 -74.38 -68.63 -23.12
CA ARG A 221 -74.36 -69.38 -21.85
C ARG A 221 -75.71 -70.03 -21.50
N ALA A 222 -76.83 -69.47 -21.95
CA ALA A 222 -78.15 -70.01 -21.63
C ALA A 222 -78.43 -71.35 -22.35
N ASP A 223 -78.09 -71.45 -23.63
CA ASP A 223 -78.32 -72.66 -24.45
C ASP A 223 -77.37 -73.84 -24.11
N VAL A 224 -76.34 -73.64 -23.29
CA VAL A 224 -75.32 -74.66 -22.97
C VAL A 224 -75.57 -75.34 -21.61
N LEU A 225 -76.60 -74.92 -20.86
CA LEU A 225 -76.80 -75.32 -19.45
C LEU A 225 -77.65 -76.57 -19.20
N GLU A 226 -78.03 -77.33 -20.24
CA GLU A 226 -78.58 -78.69 -20.08
C GLU A 226 -77.62 -79.75 -20.66
N SER A 227 -76.51 -79.98 -19.97
CA SER A 227 -75.61 -81.10 -20.27
C SER A 227 -76.07 -82.37 -19.53
N ASN A 228 -76.77 -83.26 -20.25
CA ASN A 228 -77.00 -84.65 -19.82
C ASN A 228 -75.69 -85.47 -19.95
N ALA A 229 -74.69 -85.09 -19.17
CA ALA A 229 -73.32 -85.54 -19.33
C ALA A 229 -72.81 -86.18 -18.04
N ASP A 230 -72.50 -87.47 -18.15
CA ASP A 230 -72.08 -88.32 -17.03
C ASP A 230 -70.81 -87.79 -16.32
N ALA A 231 -70.86 -87.76 -14.99
CA ALA A 231 -69.79 -87.21 -14.16
C ALA A 231 -68.51 -88.06 -14.23
N GLU A 232 -68.61 -89.37 -14.46
CA GLU A 232 -67.45 -90.23 -14.63
C GLU A 232 -66.80 -90.03 -16.01
N ALA A 233 -67.59 -89.92 -17.08
CA ALA A 233 -67.10 -89.51 -18.40
C ALA A 233 -66.39 -88.13 -18.36
N TRP A 234 -66.95 -87.13 -17.66
CA TRP A 234 -66.28 -85.84 -17.45
C TRP A 234 -64.98 -85.96 -16.66
N LYS A 235 -64.94 -86.80 -15.62
CA LYS A 235 -63.72 -87.00 -14.81
C LYS A 235 -62.61 -87.64 -15.64
N ILE A 236 -62.93 -88.64 -16.47
CA ILE A 236 -61.98 -89.27 -17.41
C ILE A 236 -61.51 -88.25 -18.46
N GLU A 237 -62.39 -87.39 -18.96
CA GLU A 237 -62.02 -86.30 -19.87
C GLU A 237 -61.07 -85.30 -19.19
N VAL A 238 -61.37 -84.90 -17.96
CA VAL A 238 -60.53 -83.99 -17.17
C VAL A 238 -59.16 -84.63 -16.90
N GLU A 239 -59.08 -85.90 -16.50
CA GLU A 239 -57.81 -86.61 -16.31
C GLU A 239 -57.02 -86.75 -17.62
N ARG A 240 -57.69 -86.90 -18.77
CA ARG A 240 -57.09 -86.93 -20.11
C ARG A 240 -56.60 -85.55 -20.59
N VAL A 241 -57.27 -84.47 -20.19
CA VAL A 241 -56.99 -83.10 -20.66
C VAL A 241 -56.11 -82.32 -19.67
N ILE A 242 -56.04 -82.70 -18.39
CA ILE A 242 -55.13 -82.15 -17.37
C ILE A 242 -53.67 -82.06 -17.86
N PRO A 243 -53.07 -83.09 -18.50
CA PRO A 243 -51.71 -83.00 -19.04
C PRO A 243 -51.55 -81.97 -20.16
N ARG A 244 -52.65 -81.65 -20.88
CA ARG A 244 -52.69 -80.65 -21.96
C ARG A 244 -53.01 -79.24 -21.43
N LEU A 245 -53.70 -79.14 -20.29
CA LEU A 245 -53.99 -77.90 -19.55
C LEU A 245 -52.89 -77.49 -18.58
N LYS A 246 -51.97 -78.40 -18.23
CA LYS A 246 -50.66 -78.04 -17.68
C LYS A 246 -49.83 -77.31 -18.74
N LEU A 247 -50.19 -76.05 -18.99
CA LEU A 247 -49.24 -75.09 -19.54
C LEU A 247 -48.09 -74.96 -18.54
N ALA A 248 -47.05 -75.76 -18.76
CA ALA A 248 -45.71 -75.38 -18.36
C ALA A 248 -45.33 -74.16 -19.21
N MET A 249 -45.82 -72.98 -18.80
CA MET A 249 -45.36 -71.71 -19.33
C MET A 249 -43.85 -71.69 -19.09
N LYS A 250 -43.06 -71.87 -20.15
CA LYS A 250 -41.65 -71.50 -20.09
C LYS A 250 -41.62 -70.03 -19.66
N PRO A 251 -40.73 -69.63 -18.73
CA PRO A 251 -40.62 -68.24 -18.33
C PRO A 251 -40.22 -67.42 -19.56
N ASP A 252 -41.22 -66.78 -20.19
CA ASP A 252 -41.02 -65.86 -21.29
C ASP A 252 -40.55 -64.53 -20.68
N PRO A 253 -39.44 -63.93 -21.13
CA PRO A 253 -39.04 -62.59 -20.68
C PRO A 253 -40.12 -61.51 -20.94
N ARG A 254 -41.15 -61.79 -21.75
CA ARG A 254 -42.33 -60.93 -21.92
C ARG A 254 -43.47 -61.19 -20.92
N ASP A 255 -43.35 -62.13 -19.98
CA ASP A 255 -44.37 -62.34 -18.95
C ASP A 255 -44.50 -61.08 -18.05
N TRP A 256 -45.66 -60.45 -18.11
CA TRP A 256 -45.97 -59.27 -17.30
C TRP A 256 -45.90 -59.56 -15.79
N ARG A 257 -46.02 -60.82 -15.36
CA ARG A 257 -45.86 -61.20 -13.95
C ARG A 257 -44.43 -61.03 -13.46
N SER A 258 -43.45 -61.50 -14.22
CA SER A 258 -42.03 -61.30 -13.87
C SER A 258 -41.66 -59.83 -13.91
N ARG A 259 -42.20 -59.06 -14.88
CA ARG A 259 -42.07 -57.60 -14.94
C ARG A 259 -42.73 -56.88 -13.77
N LEU A 260 -43.87 -57.37 -13.26
CA LEU A 260 -44.56 -56.81 -12.09
C LEU A 260 -43.80 -57.11 -10.79
N GLU A 261 -43.25 -58.32 -10.64
CA GLU A 261 -42.35 -58.65 -9.52
C GLU A 261 -41.04 -57.85 -9.58
N LEU A 262 -40.52 -57.57 -10.76
CA LEU A 262 -39.36 -56.72 -10.95
C LEU A 262 -39.69 -55.25 -10.62
N LEU A 263 -40.85 -54.76 -11.04
CA LEU A 263 -41.35 -53.42 -10.71
C LEU A 263 -41.60 -53.26 -9.20
N SER A 264 -42.12 -54.28 -8.51
CA SER A 264 -42.30 -54.22 -7.05
C SER A 264 -40.96 -54.25 -6.31
N LYS A 265 -39.97 -55.02 -6.78
CA LYS A 265 -38.59 -54.98 -6.28
C LYS A 265 -37.93 -53.61 -6.48
N TYR A 266 -38.03 -53.02 -7.68
CA TYR A 266 -37.51 -51.67 -7.92
C TYR A 266 -38.24 -50.60 -7.13
N SER A 267 -39.57 -50.69 -7.00
CA SER A 267 -40.36 -49.77 -6.16
C SER A 267 -39.95 -49.84 -4.69
N ALA A 268 -39.74 -51.04 -4.14
CA ALA A 268 -39.21 -51.23 -2.80
C ALA A 268 -37.77 -50.68 -2.65
N GLY A 269 -36.91 -50.91 -3.65
CA GLY A 269 -35.56 -50.36 -3.72
C GLY A 269 -35.54 -48.83 -3.72
N VAL A 270 -36.33 -48.20 -4.59
CA VAL A 270 -36.49 -46.74 -4.69
C VAL A 270 -37.09 -46.16 -3.41
N SER A 271 -38.05 -46.83 -2.77
CA SER A 271 -38.59 -46.40 -1.48
C SER A 271 -37.52 -46.43 -0.38
N ASN A 272 -36.65 -47.45 -0.38
CA ASN A 272 -35.56 -47.59 0.59
C ASN A 272 -34.39 -46.62 0.35
N THR A 273 -34.01 -46.36 -0.91
CA THR A 273 -33.00 -45.33 -1.20
C THR A 273 -33.56 -43.94 -0.92
N MET A 274 -34.82 -43.66 -1.27
CA MET A 274 -35.47 -42.38 -0.98
C MET A 274 -35.63 -42.12 0.53
N SER A 275 -35.94 -43.15 1.33
CA SER A 275 -36.02 -43.00 2.79
C SER A 275 -34.63 -42.76 3.40
N SER A 276 -33.62 -43.52 2.98
CA SER A 276 -32.22 -43.34 3.41
C SER A 276 -31.69 -41.94 3.06
N SER A 277 -31.80 -41.53 1.79
CA SER A 277 -31.38 -40.21 1.33
C SER A 277 -32.16 -39.08 2.01
N ARG A 278 -33.46 -39.26 2.28
CA ARG A 278 -34.25 -38.29 3.06
C ARG A 278 -33.74 -38.18 4.50
N THR A 279 -33.38 -39.28 5.16
CA THR A 279 -32.77 -39.24 6.49
C THR A 279 -31.40 -38.57 6.47
N MET A 280 -30.57 -38.82 5.45
CA MET A 280 -29.27 -38.16 5.30
C MET A 280 -29.41 -36.64 5.09
N LEU A 281 -30.30 -36.22 4.18
CA LEU A 281 -30.62 -34.80 3.96
C LEU A 281 -31.21 -34.15 5.21
N GLN A 282 -32.04 -34.86 5.98
CA GLN A 282 -32.59 -34.35 7.24
C GLN A 282 -31.51 -34.17 8.31
N LYS A 283 -30.54 -35.08 8.43
CA LYS A 283 -29.37 -34.91 9.30
C LYS A 283 -28.57 -33.66 8.91
N ILE A 284 -28.18 -33.56 7.63
CA ILE A 284 -27.45 -32.39 7.10
C ILE A 284 -28.22 -31.09 7.39
N SER A 285 -29.54 -31.06 7.17
CA SER A 285 -30.37 -29.89 7.51
C SER A 285 -30.29 -29.53 9.00
N THR A 286 -30.41 -30.51 9.90
CA THR A 286 -30.31 -30.25 11.35
C THR A 286 -28.90 -29.85 11.80
N ASP A 287 -27.86 -30.32 11.12
CA ASP A 287 -26.47 -29.98 11.47
C ASP A 287 -26.08 -28.60 10.92
N ILE A 288 -26.61 -28.20 9.76
CA ILE A 288 -26.55 -26.82 9.27
C ILE A 288 -27.29 -25.87 10.24
N GLU A 289 -28.46 -26.25 10.73
CA GLU A 289 -29.26 -25.44 11.66
C GLU A 289 -28.52 -25.22 13.00
N LYS A 290 -27.97 -26.28 13.61
CA LYS A 290 -27.08 -26.18 14.79
C LYS A 290 -25.84 -25.33 14.52
N ASN A 291 -25.21 -25.47 13.36
CA ASN A 291 -24.04 -24.67 13.00
C ASN A 291 -24.40 -23.19 12.83
N MET A 292 -25.57 -22.87 12.27
CA MET A 292 -26.09 -21.50 12.20
C MET A 292 -26.32 -20.92 13.60
N GLU A 293 -26.94 -21.67 14.52
CA GLU A 293 -27.08 -21.25 15.93
C GLU A 293 -25.72 -21.05 16.62
N ARG A 294 -24.74 -21.92 16.35
CA ARG A 294 -23.35 -21.82 16.85
C ARG A 294 -22.63 -20.59 16.31
N VAL A 295 -22.90 -20.19 15.07
CA VAL A 295 -22.41 -18.94 14.46
C VAL A 295 -23.11 -17.74 15.09
N GLU A 296 -24.44 -17.71 15.15
CA GLU A 296 -25.20 -16.59 15.71
C GLU A 296 -24.85 -16.32 17.19
N THR A 297 -24.62 -17.36 17.98
CA THR A 297 -24.16 -17.24 19.37
C THR A 297 -22.72 -16.74 19.48
N ARG A 298 -21.80 -17.20 18.61
CA ARG A 298 -20.43 -16.65 18.48
C ARG A 298 -20.45 -15.18 18.07
N GLU A 299 -21.28 -14.80 17.10
CA GLU A 299 -21.46 -13.41 16.66
C GLU A 299 -22.00 -12.53 17.78
N LYS A 300 -23.05 -12.96 18.50
CA LYS A 300 -23.58 -12.24 19.67
C LYS A 300 -22.52 -12.05 20.75
N TYR A 301 -21.71 -13.07 21.03
CA TYR A 301 -20.61 -12.98 21.98
C TYR A 301 -19.51 -12.00 21.51
N LEU A 302 -19.05 -12.13 20.26
CA LEU A 302 -18.04 -11.27 19.67
C LEU A 302 -18.50 -9.80 19.62
N ASN A 303 -19.75 -9.56 19.23
CA ASN A 303 -20.36 -8.23 19.24
C ASN A 303 -20.48 -7.65 20.66
N SER A 304 -20.75 -8.48 21.68
CA SER A 304 -20.74 -8.05 23.08
C SER A 304 -19.35 -7.58 23.53
N GLN A 305 -18.31 -8.34 23.21
CA GLN A 305 -16.91 -7.98 23.49
C GLN A 305 -16.48 -6.72 22.73
N LEU A 306 -16.75 -6.67 21.42
CA LEU A 306 -16.37 -5.55 20.55
C LEU A 306 -17.13 -4.26 20.85
N SER A 307 -18.41 -4.31 21.24
CA SER A 307 -19.21 -3.10 21.50
C SER A 307 -18.59 -2.21 22.58
N GLY A 308 -18.05 -2.80 23.65
CA GLY A 308 -17.33 -2.07 24.69
C GLY A 308 -16.05 -1.41 24.15
N LEU A 309 -15.28 -2.14 23.34
CA LEU A 309 -14.04 -1.65 22.72
C LEU A 309 -14.31 -0.56 21.67
N LEU A 310 -15.36 -0.71 20.85
CA LEU A 310 -15.80 0.25 19.84
C LEU A 310 -16.30 1.56 20.50
N THR A 311 -17.00 1.44 21.63
CA THR A 311 -17.42 2.60 22.43
C THR A 311 -16.22 3.34 23.02
N GLN A 312 -15.21 2.61 23.52
CA GLN A 312 -13.95 3.22 23.99
C GLN A 312 -13.19 3.89 22.83
N TYR A 313 -13.07 3.23 21.69
CA TYR A 313 -12.44 3.78 20.48
C TYR A 313 -13.13 5.07 20.04
N SER A 314 -14.46 5.07 19.90
CA SER A 314 -15.25 6.26 19.56
C SER A 314 -15.03 7.40 20.56
N LYS A 315 -15.01 7.10 21.87
CA LYS A 315 -14.69 8.09 22.91
C LYS A 315 -13.27 8.64 22.80
N THR A 316 -12.26 7.81 22.48
CA THR A 316 -10.89 8.28 22.27
C THR A 316 -10.73 9.08 20.98
N GLN A 317 -11.50 8.77 19.93
CA GLN A 317 -11.53 9.51 18.68
C GLN A 317 -12.18 10.90 18.86
N GLU A 318 -13.28 10.97 19.62
CA GLU A 318 -13.91 12.23 20.06
C GLU A 318 -12.92 13.08 20.87
N GLN A 319 -12.17 12.46 21.81
CA GLN A 319 -11.13 13.15 22.59
C GLN A 319 -9.96 13.64 21.72
N LEU A 320 -9.48 12.84 20.77
CA LEU A 320 -8.45 13.25 19.80
C LEU A 320 -8.89 14.49 19.03
N LYS A 321 -10.08 14.45 18.43
CA LYS A 321 -10.66 15.57 17.67
C LYS A 321 -10.79 16.83 18.55
N GLN A 322 -11.22 16.69 19.80
CA GLN A 322 -11.28 17.82 20.74
C GLN A 322 -9.89 18.39 21.09
N VAL A 323 -8.84 17.59 21.07
CA VAL A 323 -7.45 18.05 21.26
C VAL A 323 -6.93 18.72 20.00
N GLU A 324 -7.19 18.19 18.81
CA GLU A 324 -6.85 18.81 17.53
C GLU A 324 -7.55 20.18 17.35
N GLU A 325 -8.83 20.27 17.70
CA GLU A 325 -9.57 21.53 17.72
C GLU A 325 -9.00 22.54 18.74
N LYS A 326 -8.46 22.09 19.87
CA LYS A 326 -7.79 22.97 20.85
C LYS A 326 -6.41 23.40 20.32
N TYR A 327 -5.65 22.48 19.75
CA TYR A 327 -4.33 22.73 19.18
C TYR A 327 -4.40 23.72 18.02
N THR A 328 -5.33 23.55 17.08
CA THR A 328 -5.56 24.49 15.97
C THR A 328 -5.94 25.88 16.48
N LYS A 329 -6.86 25.99 17.46
CA LYS A 329 -7.21 27.27 18.12
C LYS A 329 -6.01 27.92 18.81
N PHE A 330 -5.16 27.16 19.51
CA PHE A 330 -3.93 27.69 20.10
C PHE A 330 -2.89 28.08 19.05
N SER A 331 -2.73 27.31 17.97
CA SER A 331 -1.80 27.60 16.88
C SER A 331 -2.17 28.91 16.18
N VAL A 332 -3.45 29.14 15.88
CA VAL A 332 -3.93 30.44 15.35
C VAL A 332 -3.68 31.55 16.36
N GLY A 333 -3.97 31.33 17.65
CA GLY A 333 -3.69 32.32 18.70
C GLY A 333 -2.20 32.58 18.99
N ILE A 334 -1.30 31.68 18.59
CA ILE A 334 0.15 31.89 18.59
C ILE A 334 0.55 32.70 17.36
N GLU A 335 0.03 32.35 16.18
CA GLU A 335 0.31 33.08 14.93
C GLU A 335 -0.14 34.54 15.00
N GLU A 336 -1.33 34.81 15.56
CA GLU A 336 -1.79 36.18 15.84
C GLU A 336 -0.86 36.95 16.80
N ARG A 337 -0.29 36.28 17.80
CA ARG A 337 0.64 36.90 18.75
C ARG A 337 2.01 37.14 18.11
N ASN A 338 2.47 36.22 17.28
CA ASN A 338 3.69 36.35 16.48
C ASN A 338 3.55 37.51 15.49
N HIS A 339 2.41 37.61 14.79
CA HIS A 339 2.12 38.73 13.90
C HIS A 339 2.11 40.08 14.64
N LYS A 340 1.47 40.16 15.82
CA LYS A 340 1.51 41.36 16.68
C LYS A 340 2.93 41.68 17.19
N LEU A 341 3.74 40.66 17.50
CA LEU A 341 5.14 40.84 17.91
C LEU A 341 5.97 41.41 16.77
N ASN A 342 5.79 40.91 15.54
CA ASN A 342 6.48 41.41 14.35
C ASN A 342 6.04 42.83 14.01
N GLN A 343 4.73 43.15 14.06
CA GLN A 343 4.23 44.53 13.93
C GLN A 343 4.90 45.46 14.95
N LEU A 344 4.94 45.08 16.23
CA LEU A 344 5.56 45.89 17.29
C LEU A 344 7.09 46.03 17.08
N ASN A 345 7.75 44.99 16.57
CA ASN A 345 9.17 45.05 16.22
C ASN A 345 9.42 45.99 15.03
N ASP A 346 8.55 45.98 14.01
CA ASP A 346 8.65 46.87 12.85
C ASP A 346 8.37 48.33 13.26
N GLU A 347 7.40 48.57 14.16
CA GLU A 347 7.19 49.87 14.80
C GLU A 347 8.44 50.33 15.58
N ILE A 348 9.09 49.41 16.33
CA ILE A 348 10.35 49.71 17.04
C ILE A 348 11.49 50.03 16.07
N GLN A 349 11.64 49.30 14.95
CA GLN A 349 12.63 49.63 13.93
C GLN A 349 12.31 50.97 13.24
N HIS A 350 11.03 51.28 13.02
CA HIS A 350 10.63 52.56 12.44
C HIS A 350 10.98 53.73 13.38
N ILE A 351 10.59 53.65 14.66
CA ILE A 351 10.94 54.64 15.69
C ILE A 351 12.47 54.75 15.85
N LYS A 352 13.20 53.64 15.76
CA LYS A 352 14.66 53.64 15.80
C LYS A 352 15.25 54.38 14.59
N ASN A 353 14.74 54.13 13.39
CA ASN A 353 15.17 54.84 12.19
C ASN A 353 14.85 56.34 12.27
N GLU A 354 13.67 56.73 12.76
CA GLU A 354 13.35 58.15 13.03
C GLU A 354 14.27 58.77 14.08
N LEU A 355 14.63 58.02 15.13
CA LEU A 355 15.57 58.45 16.16
C LEU A 355 16.99 58.62 15.59
N ASP A 356 17.44 57.69 14.76
CA ASP A 356 18.76 57.73 14.10
C ASP A 356 18.81 58.86 13.05
N GLU A 357 17.75 59.08 12.25
CA GLU A 357 17.61 60.24 11.36
C GLU A 357 17.60 61.56 12.14
N ARG A 358 16.87 61.64 13.26
CA ARG A 358 16.85 62.84 14.11
C ARG A 358 18.18 63.06 14.82
N SER A 359 18.86 61.99 15.22
CA SER A 359 20.21 62.01 15.80
C SER A 359 21.23 62.51 14.79
N LEU A 360 21.18 62.01 13.54
CA LEU A 360 21.96 62.50 12.41
C LEU A 360 21.68 63.99 12.15
N ASN A 361 20.41 64.40 12.06
CA ASN A 361 20.02 65.79 11.83
C ASN A 361 20.41 66.74 12.98
N MET A 362 20.47 66.27 14.23
CA MET A 362 20.94 67.07 15.38
C MET A 362 22.47 67.06 15.55
N THR A 363 23.15 66.02 15.06
CA THR A 363 24.61 65.88 15.09
C THR A 363 25.27 66.47 13.84
N ASP A 364 24.52 66.66 12.75
CA ASP A 364 25.04 67.20 11.51
C ASP A 364 25.45 68.68 11.69
N GLY A 365 26.76 68.88 11.84
CA GLY A 365 27.38 70.19 11.82
C GLY A 365 27.48 70.81 10.42
N THR A 366 27.08 70.13 9.34
CA THR A 366 27.21 70.61 7.95
C THR A 366 26.44 71.93 7.70
N PRO A 367 25.23 72.17 8.22
CA PRO A 367 24.57 73.47 8.14
C PRO A 367 25.39 74.58 8.82
N LEU A 368 25.99 74.28 9.97
CA LEU A 368 26.83 75.22 10.73
C LEU A 368 28.16 75.50 9.99
N VAL A 369 28.77 74.47 9.39
CA VAL A 369 29.97 74.60 8.53
C VAL A 369 29.65 75.38 7.26
N ASN A 370 28.48 75.20 6.66
CA ASN A 370 28.04 75.97 5.49
C ASN A 370 27.76 77.43 5.86
N LEU A 371 27.10 77.71 6.99
CA LEU A 371 26.98 79.07 7.54
C LEU A 371 28.35 79.71 7.77
N LYS A 372 29.30 78.97 8.36
CA LYS A 372 30.69 79.43 8.55
C LYS A 372 31.38 79.73 7.21
N LYS A 373 31.23 78.89 6.19
CA LYS A 373 31.75 79.12 4.82
C LYS A 373 31.15 80.38 4.18
N VAL A 374 29.83 80.56 4.28
CA VAL A 374 29.14 81.75 3.76
C VAL A 374 29.61 83.02 4.50
N LEU A 375 29.74 82.96 5.83
CA LEU A 375 30.22 84.10 6.63
C LEU A 375 31.69 84.46 6.34
N VAL A 376 32.55 83.46 6.08
CA VAL A 376 33.93 83.70 5.60
C VAL A 376 33.93 84.32 4.20
N ARG A 377 33.06 83.86 3.29
CA ARG A 377 32.91 84.45 1.95
C ARG A 377 32.47 85.92 2.03
N ILE A 378 31.43 86.22 2.81
CA ILE A 378 30.94 87.59 3.02
C ILE A 378 32.03 88.48 3.64
N LYS A 379 32.83 87.97 4.59
CA LYS A 379 34.01 88.72 5.10
C LYS A 379 35.04 89.00 4.01
N GLY A 380 35.31 88.03 3.14
CA GLY A 380 36.19 88.23 1.97
C GLY A 380 35.66 89.29 1.02
N GLU A 381 34.38 89.23 0.67
CA GLU A 381 33.68 90.21 -0.16
C GLU A 381 33.68 91.61 0.47
N LEU A 382 33.50 91.71 1.80
CA LEU A 382 33.62 92.96 2.54
C LEU A 382 35.03 93.56 2.41
N THR A 383 36.09 92.79 2.68
CA THR A 383 37.47 93.28 2.53
C THR A 383 37.81 93.68 1.09
N LEU A 384 37.24 92.99 0.09
CA LEU A 384 37.38 93.36 -1.31
C LEU A 384 36.65 94.68 -1.63
N MET A 385 35.46 94.90 -1.05
CA MET A 385 34.76 96.18 -1.13
C MET A 385 35.55 97.30 -0.44
N ASP A 386 36.11 97.06 0.75
CA ASP A 386 36.94 98.04 1.47
C ASP A 386 38.17 98.46 0.65
N VAL A 387 38.86 97.51 0.02
CA VAL A 387 39.98 97.80 -0.90
C VAL A 387 39.50 98.62 -2.12
N ARG A 388 38.35 98.26 -2.71
CA ARG A 388 37.77 99.02 -3.84
C ARG A 388 37.37 100.45 -3.43
N ILE A 389 36.79 100.63 -2.25
CA ILE A 389 36.44 101.93 -1.67
C ILE A 389 37.71 102.74 -1.41
N GLY A 390 38.76 102.14 -0.86
CA GLY A 390 40.06 102.77 -0.63
C GLY A 390 40.72 103.26 -1.91
N VAL A 391 40.74 102.42 -2.95
CA VAL A 391 41.27 102.80 -4.28
C VAL A 391 40.41 103.90 -4.92
N ALA A 392 39.08 103.79 -4.89
CA ALA A 392 38.19 104.83 -5.40
C ALA A 392 38.37 106.17 -4.67
N SER A 393 38.53 106.13 -3.34
CA SER A 393 38.81 107.29 -2.50
C SER A 393 40.17 107.91 -2.82
N HIS A 394 41.21 107.10 -3.06
CA HIS A 394 42.52 107.58 -3.45
C HIS A 394 42.51 108.22 -4.86
N ILE A 395 41.82 107.61 -5.83
CA ILE A 395 41.64 108.17 -7.17
C ILE A 395 40.89 109.51 -7.10
N LEU A 396 39.82 109.59 -6.30
CA LEU A 396 39.03 110.81 -6.12
C LEU A 396 39.84 111.90 -5.41
N LEU A 397 40.61 111.55 -4.38
CA LEU A 397 41.55 112.46 -3.72
C LEU A 397 42.61 112.97 -4.69
N GLN A 398 43.21 112.08 -5.50
CA GLN A 398 44.22 112.46 -6.49
C GLN A 398 43.63 113.36 -7.59
N ALA A 399 42.40 113.11 -8.03
CA ALA A 399 41.69 113.98 -8.97
C ALA A 399 41.42 115.36 -8.35
N ARG A 400 40.97 115.42 -7.08
CA ARG A 400 40.76 116.67 -6.35
C ARG A 400 42.07 117.44 -6.13
N MET A 401 43.18 116.76 -5.84
CA MET A 401 44.50 117.38 -5.73
C MET A 401 44.96 117.93 -7.08
N LYS A 402 44.87 117.15 -8.17
CA LYS A 402 45.17 117.62 -9.54
C LYS A 402 44.33 118.84 -9.92
N GLN A 403 43.04 118.86 -9.59
CA GLN A 403 42.16 120.01 -9.81
C GLN A 403 42.58 121.23 -8.99
N SER A 404 42.97 121.03 -7.71
CA SER A 404 43.48 122.11 -6.84
C SER A 404 44.81 122.69 -7.38
N THR A 405 45.75 121.83 -7.79
CA THR A 405 47.02 122.26 -8.40
C THR A 405 46.79 122.98 -9.72
N ALA A 406 45.86 122.51 -10.56
CA ALA A 406 45.49 123.20 -11.81
C ALA A 406 44.87 124.59 -11.53
N LEU A 407 44.01 124.71 -10.50
CA LEU A 407 43.47 126.00 -10.04
C LEU A 407 44.57 126.95 -9.55
N GLN A 408 45.54 126.46 -8.77
CA GLN A 408 46.70 127.24 -8.32
C GLN A 408 47.56 127.69 -9.51
N HIS A 409 47.77 126.82 -10.50
CA HIS A 409 48.54 127.14 -11.71
C HIS A 409 47.84 128.17 -12.60
N LEU A 410 46.50 128.15 -12.68
CA LEU A 410 45.69 129.19 -13.32
C LEU A 410 45.74 130.52 -12.56
N LEU A 411 45.72 130.50 -11.22
CA LEU A 411 45.86 131.69 -10.38
C LEU A 411 47.23 132.36 -10.57
N LEU A 412 48.30 131.56 -10.64
CA LEU A 412 49.65 132.05 -10.92
C LEU A 412 49.75 132.65 -12.33
N ALA A 413 49.20 131.97 -13.36
CA ALA A 413 49.14 132.49 -14.72
C ALA A 413 48.38 133.84 -14.81
N ASN A 414 47.25 133.96 -14.10
CA ASN A 414 46.44 135.18 -14.09
C ASN A 414 47.12 136.34 -13.34
N SER A 415 47.90 136.04 -12.31
CA SER A 415 48.70 137.04 -11.59
C SER A 415 49.91 137.55 -12.40
N THR A 416 50.52 136.72 -13.25
CA THR A 416 51.57 137.18 -14.17
C THR A 416 51.02 138.08 -15.28
N THR A 417 49.79 137.86 -15.76
CA THR A 417 49.15 138.77 -16.74
C THR A 417 48.70 140.11 -16.15
N ALA A 418 48.57 140.22 -14.82
CA ALA A 418 48.15 141.45 -14.15
C ALA A 418 49.29 142.46 -13.88
N ILE A 419 50.54 142.10 -14.16
CA ILE A 419 51.74 142.94 -13.89
C ILE A 419 52.22 143.68 -15.17
N THR A 420 51.67 143.36 -16.35
CA THR A 420 52.10 143.91 -17.65
C THR A 420 50.99 144.66 -18.39
N ARG A 421 50.26 145.54 -17.71
CA ARG A 421 49.30 146.44 -18.37
C ARG A 421 49.10 147.78 -17.66
#